data_AF-A0A9P4YBT7-F1
#
_entry.id   AF-A0A9P4YBT7-F1
#
_cell.length_a   1.000
_cell.length_b   1.000
_cell.length_c   1.000
_cell.angle_alpha   90.00
_cell.angle_beta   90.00
_cell.angle_gamma   90.00
#
_symmetry.space_group_name_H-M   'P 1'
#
loop_
_entity.id
_entity.type
_entity.pdbx_description
1 polymer ?
#
loop_
_entity_poly.entity_id
_entity_poly.type
_entity_poly.pdbx_seq_one_letter_code
_entity_poly.pdbx_strand_id
1 'polypeptide(L)'
;MSNTFTTTSSPTASSVYASPLSPFKKQKMSITQTYYLAHKARAKLSHEAAMPDHNLRLLVGHANLLDSLMLELADAEREQESWFNNSVRSASQTEKQTSSPLSNESRHIQWADSIPEEEEEDEDDYDSSSDD
;
A
#
# COMPACT_ATOMS: atom_id res chain seq x y z
N MET A 1 -7.89 -20.80 -74.56
CA MET A 1 -8.71 -20.09 -73.57
C MET A 1 -7.75 -19.75 -72.43
N SER A 2 -7.28 -18.51 -72.36
CA SER A 2 -6.21 -18.08 -71.45
C SER A 2 -6.84 -17.39 -70.24
N ASN A 3 -6.58 -17.89 -69.03
CA ASN A 3 -7.10 -17.30 -67.79
C ASN A 3 -6.03 -16.39 -67.17
N THR A 4 -6.35 -15.10 -67.06
CA THR A 4 -5.57 -14.09 -66.33
C THR A 4 -6.02 -14.08 -64.86
N PHE A 5 -5.13 -14.44 -63.94
CA PHE A 5 -5.35 -14.27 -62.49
C PHE A 5 -4.72 -12.95 -62.03
N THR A 6 -5.55 -11.94 -61.77
CA THR A 6 -5.14 -10.69 -61.12
C THR A 6 -5.11 -10.89 -59.60
N THR A 7 -3.92 -10.80 -59.02
CA THR A 7 -3.71 -10.81 -57.56
C THR A 7 -3.77 -9.37 -57.04
N THR A 8 -4.82 -9.05 -56.27
CA THR A 8 -4.95 -7.77 -55.56
C THR A 8 -4.18 -7.84 -54.24
N SER A 9 -3.06 -7.14 -54.15
CA SER A 9 -2.32 -6.95 -52.89
C SER A 9 -2.89 -5.75 -52.12
N SER A 10 -3.52 -6.00 -50.98
CA SER A 10 -3.92 -4.95 -50.03
C SER A 10 -2.73 -4.56 -49.15
N PRO A 11 -2.44 -3.26 -48.94
CA PRO A 11 -1.41 -2.83 -48.00
C PRO A 11 -1.94 -2.95 -46.56
N THR A 12 -1.28 -3.79 -45.76
CA THR A 12 -1.49 -3.86 -44.32
C THR A 12 -0.97 -2.59 -43.66
N ALA A 13 -1.87 -1.75 -43.17
CA ALA A 13 -1.51 -0.64 -42.29
C ALA A 13 -0.93 -1.20 -40.99
N SER A 14 0.37 -1.06 -40.82
CA SER A 14 1.11 -1.35 -39.59
C SER A 14 0.60 -0.47 -38.46
N SER A 15 -0.17 -1.09 -37.56
CA SER A 15 -0.64 -0.48 -36.31
C SER A 15 0.53 -0.40 -35.33
N VAL A 16 1.20 0.76 -35.33
CA VAL A 16 2.26 1.13 -34.38
C VAL A 16 1.63 1.69 -33.10
N TYR A 17 1.04 0.83 -32.28
CA TYR A 17 0.71 1.16 -30.88
C TYR A 17 1.64 0.41 -29.94
N ALA A 18 2.93 0.72 -30.01
CA ALA A 18 3.85 0.44 -28.91
C ALA A 18 3.75 1.59 -27.91
N SER A 19 2.79 1.51 -26.99
CA SER A 19 2.80 2.38 -25.81
C SER A 19 3.95 1.94 -24.90
N PRO A 20 4.88 2.83 -24.53
CA PRO A 20 5.90 2.49 -23.55
C PRO A 20 5.20 2.32 -22.21
N LEU A 21 5.12 1.07 -21.73
CA LEU A 21 4.82 0.78 -20.34
C LEU A 21 5.95 1.41 -19.52
N SER A 22 5.74 2.65 -19.06
CA SER A 22 6.66 3.28 -18.13
C SER A 22 6.83 2.33 -16.95
N PRO A 23 8.06 2.00 -16.52
CA PRO A 23 8.26 1.25 -15.30
C PRO A 23 7.81 2.18 -14.17
N PHE A 24 6.53 2.08 -13.82
CA PHE A 24 5.98 2.75 -12.65
C PHE A 24 6.88 2.35 -11.49
N LYS A 25 7.68 3.32 -11.01
CA LYS A 25 8.46 3.16 -9.80
C LYS A 25 7.44 2.76 -8.75
N LYS A 26 7.53 1.52 -8.26
CA LYS A 26 6.62 0.99 -7.26
C LYS A 26 6.80 1.86 -6.02
N GLN A 27 5.92 2.85 -5.84
CA GLN A 27 5.91 3.64 -4.63
C GLN A 27 5.38 2.71 -3.56
N LYS A 28 6.24 2.33 -2.60
CA LYS A 28 5.82 1.58 -1.43
C LYS A 28 4.76 2.40 -0.70
N MET A 29 3.54 1.87 -0.62
CA MET A 29 2.44 2.47 0.11
C MET A 29 2.65 2.28 1.62
N SER A 30 2.06 3.12 2.47
CA SER A 30 2.13 2.90 3.92
C SER A 30 1.40 1.60 4.29
N ILE A 31 1.79 0.96 5.39
CA ILE A 31 1.17 -0.31 5.83
C ILE A 31 -0.34 -0.17 6.03
N THR A 32 -0.79 0.88 6.73
CA THR A 32 -2.22 1.15 6.98
C THR A 32 -2.97 1.39 5.68
N GLN A 33 -2.35 2.12 4.75
CA GLN A 33 -2.95 2.41 3.45
C GLN A 33 -3.07 1.14 2.60
N THR A 34 -2.04 0.28 2.62
CA THR A 34 -2.02 -1.01 1.94
C THR A 34 -3.12 -1.92 2.49
N TYR A 35 -3.27 -2.00 3.81
CA TYR A 35 -4.33 -2.75 4.46
C TYR A 35 -5.73 -2.27 4.06
N TYR A 36 -5.95 -0.94 4.09
CA TYR A 36 -7.23 -0.35 3.68
C TYR A 36 -7.57 -0.69 2.21
N LEU A 37 -6.60 -0.52 1.31
CA LEU A 37 -6.78 -0.86 -0.10
C LEU A 37 -7.01 -2.35 -0.31
N ALA A 38 -6.29 -3.22 0.39
CA ALA A 38 -6.44 -4.67 0.31
C ALA A 38 -7.84 -5.09 0.76
N HIS A 39 -8.32 -4.56 1.89
CA HIS A 39 -9.66 -4.83 2.38
C HIS A 39 -10.74 -4.40 1.36
N LYS A 40 -10.57 -3.22 0.76
CA LYS A 40 -11.47 -2.73 -0.30
C LYS A 40 -11.43 -3.60 -1.56
N ALA A 41 -10.24 -4.03 -1.98
CA ALA A 41 -10.06 -4.93 -3.12
C ALA A 41 -10.75 -6.28 -2.88
N ARG A 42 -10.62 -6.83 -1.66
CA ARG A 42 -11.29 -8.07 -1.24
C ARG A 42 -12.82 -7.94 -1.28
N ALA A 43 -13.37 -6.83 -0.79
CA ALA A 43 -14.81 -6.57 -0.86
C ALA A 43 -15.31 -6.53 -2.31
N LYS A 44 -14.55 -5.88 -3.20
CA LYS A 44 -14.89 -5.81 -4.64
C LYS A 44 -14.76 -7.16 -5.35
N LEU A 45 -13.73 -7.94 -5.05
CA LEU A 45 -13.59 -9.31 -5.54
C LEU A 45 -14.79 -10.16 -5.12
N SER A 46 -15.16 -10.10 -3.84
CA SER A 46 -16.29 -10.88 -3.30
C SER A 46 -17.62 -10.47 -3.94
N HIS A 47 -17.81 -9.17 -4.22
CA HIS A 47 -19.00 -8.69 -4.89
C HIS A 47 -19.09 -9.21 -6.33
N GLU A 48 -18.01 -9.08 -7.10
CA GLU A 48 -17.97 -9.57 -8.49
C GLU A 48 -18.11 -11.10 -8.55
N ALA A 49 -17.52 -11.83 -7.60
CA ALA A 49 -17.64 -13.28 -7.47
C ALA A 49 -19.06 -13.76 -7.09
N ALA A 50 -19.86 -12.89 -6.46
CA ALA A 50 -21.23 -13.22 -6.05
C ALA A 50 -22.28 -12.92 -7.12
N MET A 51 -21.91 -12.19 -8.18
CA MET A 51 -22.82 -11.90 -9.29
C MET A 51 -23.10 -13.19 -10.10
N PRO A 52 -24.32 -13.37 -10.64
CA PRO A 52 -24.67 -14.54 -11.43
C PRO A 52 -24.03 -14.56 -12.84
N ASP A 53 -23.66 -13.39 -13.37
CA ASP A 53 -22.91 -13.23 -14.62
C ASP A 53 -21.53 -12.64 -14.30
N HIS A 54 -20.55 -13.52 -14.09
CA HIS A 54 -19.21 -13.12 -13.67
C HIS A 54 -18.44 -12.47 -14.81
N ASN A 55 -18.14 -11.17 -14.69
CA ASN A 55 -17.20 -10.57 -15.61
C ASN A 55 -15.77 -10.98 -15.22
N LEU A 56 -15.27 -12.06 -15.85
CA LEU A 56 -13.95 -12.62 -15.57
C LEU A 56 -12.82 -11.59 -15.66
N ARG A 57 -12.96 -10.56 -16.51
CA ARG A 57 -11.96 -9.49 -16.60
C ARG A 57 -11.89 -8.67 -15.32
N LEU A 58 -13.04 -8.31 -14.75
CA LEU A 58 -13.11 -7.57 -13.49
C LEU A 58 -12.69 -8.45 -12.32
N LEU A 59 -13.15 -9.70 -12.30
CA LEU A 59 -12.83 -10.65 -11.25
C LEU A 59 -11.31 -10.92 -11.16
N VAL A 60 -10.70 -11.26 -12.29
CA VAL A 60 -9.24 -11.50 -12.36
C VAL A 60 -8.46 -10.20 -12.10
N GLY A 61 -8.96 -9.06 -12.58
CA GLY A 61 -8.35 -7.76 -12.28
C GLY A 61 -8.32 -7.45 -10.79
N HIS A 62 -9.44 -7.66 -10.07
CA HIS A 62 -9.52 -7.48 -8.63
C HIS A 62 -8.66 -8.49 -7.86
N ALA A 63 -8.59 -9.74 -8.32
CA ALA A 63 -7.72 -10.76 -7.73
C ALA A 63 -6.25 -10.38 -7.85
N ASN A 64 -5.80 -9.99 -9.04
CA ASN A 64 -4.41 -9.58 -9.27
C ASN A 64 -4.03 -8.32 -8.48
N LEU A 65 -4.97 -7.38 -8.34
CA LEU A 65 -4.77 -6.21 -7.48
C LEU A 65 -4.64 -6.62 -6.00
N LEU A 66 -5.54 -7.48 -5.52
CA LEU A 66 -5.49 -7.98 -4.15
C LEU A 66 -4.18 -8.74 -3.89
N ASP A 67 -3.75 -9.61 -4.79
CA ASP A 67 -2.50 -10.37 -4.67
C ASP A 67 -1.29 -9.43 -4.56
N SER A 68 -1.27 -8.36 -5.37
CA SER A 68 -0.21 -7.36 -5.31
C SER A 68 -0.18 -6.65 -3.95
N LEU A 69 -1.36 -6.26 -3.43
CA LEU A 69 -1.47 -5.60 -2.13
C LEU A 69 -1.15 -6.54 -0.96
N MET A 70 -1.52 -7.82 -1.05
CA MET A 70 -1.22 -8.81 -0.03
C MET A 70 0.29 -9.09 0.05
N LEU A 71 0.99 -9.10 -1.08
CA LEU A 71 2.45 -9.21 -1.11
C LEU A 71 3.12 -7.96 -0.49
N GLU A 72 2.68 -6.76 -0.88
CA GLU A 72 3.20 -5.51 -0.31
C GLU A 72 2.97 -5.43 1.21
N LEU A 73 1.81 -5.90 1.69
CA LEU A 73 1.49 -5.94 3.11
C LEU A 73 2.43 -6.87 3.89
N ALA A 74 2.65 -8.09 3.40
CA ALA A 74 3.55 -9.05 4.05
C ALA A 74 5.00 -8.56 4.08
N ASP A 75 5.46 -7.93 3.00
CA ASP A 75 6.80 -7.32 2.94
C ASP A 75 6.92 -6.16 3.94
N ALA A 76 5.91 -5.29 4.02
CA ALA A 76 5.87 -4.16 4.95
C ALA A 76 5.85 -4.61 6.41
N GLU A 77 5.03 -5.61 6.75
CA GLU A 77 4.94 -6.20 8.09
C GLU A 77 6.31 -6.76 8.54
N ARG A 78 6.96 -7.55 7.67
CA ARG A 78 8.28 -8.12 7.96
C ARG A 78 9.35 -7.05 8.13
N GLU A 79 9.36 -6.03 7.27
CA GLU A 79 10.32 -4.93 7.34
C GLU A 79 10.16 -4.16 8.67
N GLN A 80 8.91 -3.82 9.05
CA GLN A 80 8.59 -3.15 10.30
C GLN A 80 8.98 -3.98 11.53
N GLU A 81 8.66 -5.28 11.56
CA GLU A 81 9.07 -6.18 12.65
C GLU A 81 10.59 -6.30 12.76
N SER A 82 11.28 -6.41 11.62
CA SER A 82 12.74 -6.52 11.61
C SER A 82 13.41 -5.25 12.11
N TRP A 83 12.90 -4.08 11.71
CA TRP A 83 13.38 -2.78 12.15
C TRP A 83 13.12 -2.59 13.64
N PHE A 84 11.94 -2.97 14.14
CA PHE A 84 11.61 -2.95 15.56
C PHE A 84 12.54 -3.86 16.38
N ASN A 85 12.67 -5.13 15.99
CA ASN A 85 13.53 -6.09 16.68
C ASN A 85 15.00 -5.64 16.71
N ASN A 86 15.50 -5.09 15.60
CA ASN A 86 16.86 -4.57 15.53
C ASN A 86 17.02 -3.34 16.43
N SER A 87 16.04 -2.44 16.46
CA SER A 87 16.04 -1.25 17.33
C SER A 87 16.08 -1.64 18.82
N VAL A 88 15.19 -2.53 19.27
CA VAL A 88 15.12 -3.00 20.67
C VAL A 88 16.37 -3.77 21.09
N ARG A 89 16.88 -4.66 20.22
CA ARG A 89 18.10 -5.44 20.51
C ARG A 89 19.36 -4.57 20.53
N SER A 90 19.44 -3.55 19.67
CA SER A 90 20.58 -2.62 19.65
C SER A 90 20.59 -1.71 20.89
N ALA A 91 19.42 -1.31 21.38
CA ALA A 91 19.28 -0.59 22.65
C ALA A 91 19.73 -1.43 23.85
N SER A 92 19.27 -2.68 23.94
CA SER A 92 19.62 -3.59 25.05
C SER A 92 21.08 -4.09 25.03
N GLN A 93 21.74 -4.14 23.87
CA GLN A 93 23.19 -4.43 23.80
C GLN A 93 24.03 -3.24 24.30
N THR A 94 23.56 -2.00 24.12
CA THR A 94 24.25 -0.80 24.59
C THR A 94 24.32 -0.77 26.12
N GLU A 95 23.29 -1.24 26.83
CA GLU A 95 23.29 -1.33 28.30
C GLU A 95 24.22 -2.43 28.86
N LYS A 96 24.45 -3.52 28.10
CA LYS A 96 25.34 -4.61 28.54
C LYS A 96 26.83 -4.32 28.33
N GLN A 97 27.18 -3.35 27.48
CA GLN A 97 28.58 -2.94 27.24
C GLN A 97 29.07 -1.82 28.17
N THR A 98 28.20 -1.17 28.95
CA THR A 98 28.56 -0.09 29.89
C THR A 98 28.79 -0.55 31.33
N SER A 99 28.74 -1.85 31.62
CA SER A 99 29.13 -2.40 32.93
C SER A 99 30.66 -2.49 33.14
N SER A 100 31.45 -1.87 32.28
CA SER A 100 32.86 -1.54 32.57
C SER A 100 32.92 -0.19 33.31
N PRO A 101 33.58 -0.06 34.48
CA PRO A 101 33.32 1.03 35.43
C PRO A 101 33.76 2.46 35.05
N LEU A 102 34.08 2.76 33.78
CA LEU A 102 34.86 3.97 33.44
C LEU A 102 34.39 4.82 32.25
N SER A 103 33.18 4.62 31.70
CA SER A 103 32.67 5.52 30.66
C SER A 103 31.19 5.86 30.85
N ASN A 104 30.92 6.76 31.77
CA ASN A 104 29.63 7.41 31.97
C ASN A 104 29.65 8.79 31.31
N GLU A 105 29.47 8.85 30.00
CA GLU A 105 29.17 10.12 29.32
C GLU A 105 28.13 9.89 28.22
N SER A 106 26.91 10.32 28.54
CA SER A 106 25.90 10.89 27.64
C SER A 106 25.46 10.12 26.40
N ARG A 107 24.41 9.31 26.57
CA ARG A 107 23.37 9.12 25.54
C ARG A 107 21.98 9.21 26.16
N HIS A 108 21.58 10.42 26.52
CA HIS A 108 20.23 10.75 27.00
C HIS A 108 19.27 10.81 25.80
N ILE A 109 18.30 9.90 25.70
CA ILE A 109 17.30 9.90 24.63
C ILE A 109 16.08 10.70 25.13
N GLN A 110 15.97 11.95 24.70
CA GLN A 110 14.89 12.88 25.10
C GLN A 110 13.76 12.89 24.07
N TRP A 111 12.98 11.81 24.00
CA TRP A 111 11.87 11.69 23.05
C TRP A 111 10.49 11.90 23.68
N ALA A 112 10.40 12.00 25.01
CA ALA A 112 9.13 12.04 25.74
C ALA A 112 8.76 13.41 26.31
N ASP A 113 9.54 14.47 26.03
CA ASP A 113 9.43 15.77 26.72
C ASP A 113 8.75 16.87 25.87
N SER A 114 7.96 16.49 24.87
CA SER A 114 7.24 17.43 24.01
C SER A 114 5.88 16.87 23.61
N ILE A 115 5.02 16.64 24.59
CA ILE A 115 3.57 16.53 24.35
C ILE A 115 3.01 17.93 24.65
N PRO A 116 2.63 18.73 23.63
CA PRO A 116 1.83 19.92 23.89
C PRO A 116 0.48 19.45 24.46
N GLU A 117 0.17 19.91 25.67
CA GLU A 117 -1.15 19.83 26.27
C GLU A 117 -2.09 20.69 25.40
N GLU A 118 -2.82 20.07 24.46
CA GLU A 118 -3.88 20.76 23.73
C GLU A 118 -5.01 21.01 24.73
N GLU A 119 -5.24 22.30 25.03
CA GLU A 119 -6.33 22.80 25.85
C GLU A 119 -7.66 22.24 25.31
N GLU A 120 -8.41 21.51 26.15
CA GLU A 120 -9.77 21.10 25.84
C GLU A 120 -10.63 22.37 25.72
N GLU A 121 -10.83 22.86 24.49
CA GLU A 121 -11.92 23.79 24.19
C GLU A 121 -13.23 23.01 24.35
N ASP A 122 -13.84 23.16 25.52
CA ASP A 122 -15.24 22.87 25.79
C ASP A 122 -16.11 23.64 24.76
N GLU A 123 -16.38 23.01 23.62
CA GLU A 123 -17.38 23.52 22.66
C GLU A 123 -18.78 23.27 23.25
N ASP A 124 -19.20 24.25 24.05
CA ASP A 124 -20.58 24.48 24.44
C ASP A 124 -21.44 24.74 23.20
N ASP A 125 -22.10 23.73 22.62
CA ASP A 125 -23.21 23.97 21.69
C ASP A 125 -24.56 23.71 22.38
N TYR A 126 -25.13 24.82 22.84
CA TYR A 126 -26.49 24.92 23.38
C TYR A 126 -27.53 24.91 22.25
N ASP A 127 -28.45 23.94 22.34
CA ASP A 127 -29.90 24.03 22.08
C ASP A 127 -30.43 24.66 20.78
N SER A 128 -31.10 23.85 19.94
CA SER A 128 -32.42 24.27 19.42
C SER A 128 -33.34 23.15 18.90
N SER A 129 -34.51 23.11 19.51
CA SER A 129 -35.76 22.38 19.29
C SER A 129 -36.41 22.43 17.89
N SER A 130 -37.29 21.43 17.61
CA SER A 130 -38.43 21.37 16.63
C SER A 130 -38.07 21.28 15.13
N ASP A 131 -38.77 20.60 14.21
CA ASP A 131 -40.14 20.06 14.11
C ASP A 131 -40.25 19.11 12.86
N ASP A 132 -41.28 18.25 12.84
CA ASP A 132 -41.81 17.33 11.78
C ASP A 132 -41.19 15.94 11.54
#